data_AF-T0KQX1-F1
#
_entry.id   AF-T0KQX1-F1
#
_cell.length_a   1.000
_cell.length_b   1.000
_cell.length_c   1.000
_cell.angle_alpha   90.00
_cell.angle_beta   90.00
_cell.angle_gamma   90.00
#
_symmetry.space_group_name_H-M   'P 1'
#
loop_
_entity.id
_entity.type
_entity.pdbx_description
1 polymer ?
#
loop_
_entity_poly.entity_id
_entity_poly.type
_entity_poly.pdbx_seq_one_letter_code
_entity_poly.pdbx_strand_id
1 'polypeptide(L)'
;MKVAIVGGSGETGTTIINALFESEIPDLKIIALVRPASVKKPNVVAHEKRGVAIASVDLEGPQAELVNVLKDVDVLISTIHVSGLGSQIPLADAAKAAGVKRFVPCFFATVAPPKGVLTLRQLKEEALLHAKKISLPYTAIDVGWWYQLSIPRLPSGRIDSATPLPVNFIAGDGNTPTALTDVRDVGRFTARIIADPRTINKMVLVYGAILSQNQVFNMLDKMSGETTKRDYMSVEAMEAALTEPLTAGALMENAFDQRMKIFYEYWYSMGVRGDNTPENAEFLGYVDGTKLYPDFKPTTFEAFLKEVLDGESVLIYDSLKHDFGKEAKEL
;
A
#
# COMPACT_ATOMS: atom_id res chain seq x y z
N MET A 1 -0.61 -19.83 -14.34
CA MET A 1 -0.25 -19.60 -12.90
C MET A 1 -1.52 -19.40 -12.09
N LYS A 2 -1.69 -20.03 -10.91
CA LYS A 2 -2.84 -19.81 -10.01
C LYS A 2 -2.46 -18.85 -8.88
N VAL A 3 -3.11 -17.68 -8.83
CA VAL A 3 -2.87 -16.62 -7.86
C VAL A 3 -4.07 -16.50 -6.92
N ALA A 4 -3.84 -16.64 -5.62
CA ALA A 4 -4.83 -16.36 -4.58
C ALA A 4 -4.59 -14.97 -3.98
N ILE A 5 -5.66 -14.20 -3.74
CA ILE A 5 -5.57 -12.83 -3.23
C ILE A 5 -6.53 -12.65 -2.05
N VAL A 6 -5.98 -12.32 -0.89
CA VAL A 6 -6.74 -11.82 0.27
C VAL A 6 -6.84 -10.31 0.19
N GLY A 7 -8.04 -9.75 0.39
CA GLY A 7 -8.24 -8.30 0.32
C GLY A 7 -8.37 -7.75 -1.10
N GLY A 8 -8.64 -8.61 -2.09
CA GLY A 8 -8.77 -8.25 -3.51
C GLY A 8 -9.84 -7.19 -3.83
N SER A 9 -10.81 -6.97 -2.92
CA SER A 9 -11.85 -5.95 -3.09
C SER A 9 -11.48 -4.56 -2.55
N GLY A 10 -10.30 -4.41 -1.92
CA GLY A 10 -9.77 -3.12 -1.48
C GLY A 10 -8.99 -2.40 -2.59
N GLU A 11 -8.46 -1.22 -2.29
CA GLU A 11 -7.75 -0.37 -3.28
C GLU A 11 -6.56 -1.10 -3.90
N THR A 12 -5.57 -1.49 -3.08
CA THR A 12 -4.37 -2.21 -3.55
C THR A 12 -4.72 -3.56 -4.21
N GLY A 13 -5.65 -4.30 -3.63
CA GLY A 13 -6.07 -5.60 -4.18
C GLY A 13 -6.71 -5.47 -5.56
N THR A 14 -7.50 -4.41 -5.77
CA THR A 14 -8.17 -4.13 -7.04
C THR A 14 -7.16 -3.76 -8.12
N THR A 15 -6.15 -2.92 -7.80
CA THR A 15 -5.12 -2.58 -8.79
C THR A 15 -4.27 -3.79 -9.18
N ILE A 16 -3.97 -4.69 -8.24
CA ILE A 16 -3.29 -5.96 -8.52
C ILE A 16 -4.15 -6.86 -9.42
N ILE A 17 -5.45 -7.05 -9.11
CA ILE A 17 -6.35 -7.85 -9.95
C ILE A 17 -6.40 -7.29 -11.38
N ASN A 18 -6.52 -5.97 -11.54
CA ASN A 18 -6.53 -5.32 -12.86
C ASN A 18 -5.24 -5.61 -13.62
N ALA A 19 -4.09 -5.36 -13.01
CA ALA A 19 -2.79 -5.59 -13.62
C ALA A 19 -2.53 -7.06 -13.95
N LEU A 20 -3.05 -8.00 -13.15
CA LEU A 20 -2.96 -9.43 -13.44
C LEU A 20 -3.73 -9.79 -14.71
N PHE A 21 -4.94 -9.27 -14.91
CA PHE A 21 -5.68 -9.46 -16.16
C PHE A 21 -5.00 -8.84 -17.39
N GLU A 22 -4.24 -7.77 -17.18
CA GLU A 22 -3.47 -7.09 -18.23
C GLU A 22 -2.07 -7.71 -18.44
N SER A 23 -1.68 -8.69 -17.62
CA SER A 23 -0.36 -9.31 -17.68
C SER A 23 -0.28 -10.41 -18.73
N GLU A 24 0.93 -10.68 -19.21
CA GLU A 24 1.22 -11.77 -20.15
C GLU A 24 1.50 -13.11 -19.43
N ILE A 25 1.03 -13.28 -18.19
CA ILE A 25 1.25 -14.50 -17.41
C ILE A 25 0.43 -15.66 -18.04
N PRO A 26 1.07 -16.73 -18.52
CA PRO A 26 0.36 -17.82 -19.19
C PRO A 26 -0.55 -18.60 -18.22
N ASP A 27 -1.71 -19.00 -18.73
CA ASP A 27 -2.74 -19.77 -18.02
C ASP A 27 -3.06 -19.20 -16.63
N LEU A 28 -3.17 -17.88 -16.54
CA LEU A 28 -3.46 -17.18 -15.29
C LEU A 28 -4.86 -17.53 -14.78
N LYS A 29 -4.95 -17.90 -13.51
CA LYS A 29 -6.19 -18.10 -12.76
C LYS A 29 -6.13 -17.28 -11.48
N ILE A 30 -7.14 -16.46 -11.22
CA ILE A 30 -7.20 -15.62 -10.03
C ILE A 30 -8.31 -16.13 -9.12
N ILE A 31 -8.02 -16.29 -7.83
CA ILE A 31 -9.00 -16.56 -6.79
C ILE A 31 -8.94 -15.50 -5.69
N ALA A 32 -10.05 -14.86 -5.40
CA ALA A 32 -10.18 -13.93 -4.29
C ALA A 32 -10.71 -14.65 -3.06
N LEU A 33 -9.97 -14.57 -1.95
CA LEU A 33 -10.39 -15.03 -0.64
C LEU A 33 -11.16 -13.89 0.03
N VAL A 34 -12.45 -14.11 0.24
CA VAL A 34 -13.40 -13.08 0.68
C VAL A 34 -14.09 -13.55 1.96
N ARG A 35 -14.18 -12.65 2.95
CA ARG A 35 -14.95 -12.93 4.17
C ARG A 35 -16.41 -13.22 3.81
N PRO A 36 -17.10 -14.16 4.47
CA PRO A 36 -18.50 -14.48 4.17
C PRO A 36 -19.42 -13.25 4.12
N ALA A 37 -19.26 -12.33 5.07
CA ALA A 37 -20.02 -11.08 5.15
C ALA A 37 -19.76 -10.10 3.99
N SER A 38 -18.70 -10.30 3.20
CA SER A 38 -18.27 -9.39 2.13
C SER A 38 -18.53 -9.92 0.73
N VAL A 39 -19.01 -11.16 0.56
CA VAL A 39 -19.21 -11.79 -0.75
C VAL A 39 -20.13 -10.98 -1.68
N LYS A 40 -21.14 -10.31 -1.12
CA LYS A 40 -22.10 -9.50 -1.87
C LYS A 40 -21.67 -8.05 -2.10
N LYS A 41 -20.46 -7.64 -1.68
CA LYS A 41 -20.01 -6.26 -1.89
C LYS A 41 -19.86 -5.97 -3.40
N PRO A 42 -20.20 -4.76 -3.88
CA PRO A 42 -20.14 -4.42 -5.30
C PRO A 42 -18.82 -4.77 -5.98
N ASN A 43 -17.68 -4.45 -5.35
CA ASN A 43 -16.36 -4.74 -5.91
C ASN A 43 -16.08 -6.25 -6.03
N VAL A 44 -16.57 -7.08 -5.10
CA VAL A 44 -16.41 -8.54 -5.17
C VAL A 44 -17.22 -9.10 -6.35
N VAL A 45 -18.47 -8.66 -6.48
CA VAL A 45 -19.35 -9.05 -7.59
C VAL A 45 -18.79 -8.59 -8.94
N ALA A 46 -18.19 -7.40 -8.99
CA ALA A 46 -17.53 -6.89 -10.19
C ALA A 46 -16.31 -7.74 -10.60
N HIS A 47 -15.49 -8.16 -9.63
CA HIS A 47 -14.37 -9.07 -9.87
C HIS A 47 -14.83 -10.45 -10.33
N GLU A 48 -15.88 -11.01 -9.71
CA GLU A 48 -16.46 -12.29 -10.11
C GLU A 48 -16.95 -12.27 -11.56
N LYS A 49 -17.65 -11.21 -11.96
CA LYS A 49 -18.11 -11.01 -13.36
C LYS A 49 -16.97 -10.91 -14.38
N ARG A 50 -15.76 -10.55 -13.94
CA ARG A 50 -14.54 -10.50 -14.76
C ARG A 50 -13.78 -11.83 -14.79
N GLY A 51 -14.30 -12.87 -14.13
CA GLY A 51 -13.70 -14.21 -14.12
C GLY A 51 -12.79 -14.48 -12.93
N VAL A 52 -12.80 -13.64 -11.89
CA VAL A 52 -12.13 -13.96 -10.62
C VAL A 52 -12.95 -14.99 -9.86
N ALA A 53 -12.38 -16.14 -9.54
CA ALA A 53 -13.05 -17.12 -8.68
C ALA A 53 -13.18 -16.57 -7.26
N ILE A 54 -14.33 -16.75 -6.61
CA ILE A 54 -14.54 -16.29 -5.23
C ILE A 54 -14.53 -17.49 -4.28
N ALA A 55 -13.64 -17.44 -3.28
CA ALA A 55 -13.65 -18.36 -2.15
C ALA A 55 -14.11 -17.62 -0.90
N SER A 56 -15.29 -17.99 -0.39
CA SER A 56 -15.81 -17.49 0.88
C SER A 56 -15.10 -18.19 2.04
N VAL A 57 -14.19 -17.50 2.72
CA VAL A 57 -13.41 -18.05 3.83
C VAL A 57 -13.23 -17.03 4.94
N ASP A 58 -13.15 -17.52 6.17
CA ASP A 58 -12.70 -16.75 7.32
C ASP A 58 -11.22 -17.07 7.59
N LEU A 59 -10.38 -16.03 7.68
CA LEU A 59 -8.94 -16.19 7.93
C LEU A 59 -8.64 -16.62 9.37
N GLU A 60 -9.60 -16.38 10.27
CA GLU A 60 -9.53 -16.79 11.68
C GLU A 60 -10.34 -18.06 11.95
N GLY A 61 -10.95 -18.61 10.89
CA GLY A 61 -11.69 -19.87 10.92
C GLY A 61 -10.80 -21.10 10.92
N PRO A 62 -11.38 -22.30 10.71
CA PRO A 62 -10.63 -23.55 10.69
C PRO A 62 -9.54 -23.55 9.62
N GLN A 63 -8.28 -23.77 10.03
CA GLN A 63 -7.13 -23.79 9.10
C GLN A 63 -7.31 -24.76 7.92
N ALA A 64 -8.00 -25.89 8.13
CA ALA A 64 -8.26 -26.88 7.09
C ALA A 64 -9.02 -26.29 5.88
N GLU A 65 -9.90 -25.32 6.10
CA GLU A 65 -10.64 -24.63 5.02
C GLU A 65 -9.70 -23.78 4.18
N LEU A 66 -8.82 -23.00 4.82
CA LEU A 66 -7.79 -22.21 4.16
C LEU A 66 -6.84 -23.10 3.35
N VAL A 67 -6.37 -24.21 3.94
CA VAL A 67 -5.51 -25.18 3.25
C VAL A 67 -6.21 -25.72 2.00
N ASN A 68 -7.50 -26.07 2.11
CA ASN A 68 -8.25 -26.62 0.98
C ASN A 68 -8.39 -25.62 -0.17
N VAL A 69 -8.66 -24.34 0.13
CA VAL A 69 -8.77 -23.28 -0.88
C VAL A 69 -7.41 -22.96 -1.52
N LEU A 70 -6.33 -23.07 -0.74
CA LEU A 70 -4.96 -22.80 -1.19
C LEU A 70 -4.31 -23.97 -1.94
N LYS A 71 -4.98 -25.12 -2.09
CA LYS A 71 -4.47 -26.22 -2.91
C LYS A 71 -4.19 -25.76 -4.34
N ASP A 72 -3.04 -26.20 -4.85
CA ASP A 72 -2.53 -25.89 -6.20
C ASP A 72 -2.33 -24.39 -6.48
N VAL A 73 -2.35 -23.54 -5.45
CA VAL A 73 -2.03 -22.11 -5.59
C VAL A 73 -0.53 -21.94 -5.73
N ASP A 74 -0.10 -21.26 -6.80
CA ASP A 74 1.31 -20.94 -7.01
C ASP A 74 1.72 -19.75 -6.12
N VAL A 75 0.92 -18.68 -6.12
CA VAL A 75 1.22 -17.43 -5.42
C VAL A 75 0.03 -17.01 -4.57
N LEU A 76 0.27 -16.77 -3.28
CA LEU A 76 -0.69 -16.15 -2.37
C LEU A 76 -0.28 -14.71 -2.10
N ILE A 77 -1.15 -13.75 -2.38
CA ILE A 77 -0.95 -12.32 -2.12
C ILE A 77 -1.90 -11.86 -1.03
N SER A 78 -1.36 -11.17 -0.03
CA SER A 78 -2.15 -10.51 1.01
C SER A 78 -2.15 -9.01 0.78
N THR A 79 -3.32 -8.44 0.48
CA THR A 79 -3.59 -6.99 0.56
C THR A 79 -4.61 -6.72 1.68
N ILE A 80 -4.46 -7.40 2.81
CA ILE A 80 -5.36 -7.27 3.94
C ILE A 80 -5.34 -5.85 4.51
N HIS A 81 -6.49 -5.40 5.01
CA HIS A 81 -6.60 -4.12 5.72
C HIS A 81 -5.76 -4.11 7.00
N VAL A 82 -5.32 -2.92 7.44
CA VAL A 82 -4.49 -2.73 8.64
C VAL A 82 -5.04 -3.45 9.88
N SER A 83 -6.36 -3.44 10.05
CA SER A 83 -7.02 -4.09 11.20
C SER A 83 -6.94 -5.62 11.20
N GLY A 84 -6.48 -6.25 10.11
CA GLY A 84 -6.40 -7.71 9.95
C GLY A 84 -4.96 -8.23 9.77
N LEU A 85 -3.94 -7.42 10.05
CA LEU A 85 -2.54 -7.82 9.81
C LEU A 85 -2.15 -9.10 10.59
N GLY A 86 -2.70 -9.30 11.79
CA GLY A 86 -2.45 -10.48 12.61
C GLY A 86 -2.94 -11.79 11.98
N SER A 87 -4.00 -11.76 11.16
CA SER A 87 -4.54 -12.93 10.48
C SER A 87 -3.62 -13.47 9.37
N GLN A 88 -2.51 -12.79 9.06
CA GLN A 88 -1.53 -13.26 8.08
C GLN A 88 -0.65 -14.40 8.59
N ILE A 89 -0.48 -14.54 9.90
CA ILE A 89 0.27 -15.65 10.51
C ILE A 89 -0.42 -17.00 10.23
N PRO A 90 -1.69 -17.22 10.65
CA PRO A 90 -2.40 -18.46 10.33
C PRO A 90 -2.59 -18.67 8.82
N LEU A 91 -2.73 -17.59 8.05
CA LEU A 91 -2.77 -17.65 6.59
C LEU A 91 -1.46 -18.21 6.00
N ALA A 92 -0.30 -17.80 6.50
CA ALA A 92 0.99 -18.32 6.07
C ALA A 92 1.18 -19.80 6.47
N ASP A 93 0.70 -20.21 7.64
CA ASP A 93 0.69 -21.62 8.05
C ASP A 93 -0.16 -22.48 7.10
N ALA A 94 -1.36 -21.99 6.75
CA ALA A 94 -2.22 -22.66 5.78
C ALA A 94 -1.58 -22.72 4.38
N ALA A 95 -0.93 -21.64 3.93
CA ALA A 95 -0.21 -21.60 2.66
C ALA A 95 0.94 -22.61 2.61
N LYS A 96 1.70 -22.73 3.71
CA LYS A 96 2.77 -23.71 3.85
C LYS A 96 2.23 -25.14 3.79
N ALA A 97 1.17 -25.43 4.53
CA ALA A 97 0.53 -26.75 4.53
C ALA A 97 -0.09 -27.11 3.16
N ALA A 98 -0.58 -26.14 2.40
CA ALA A 98 -1.12 -26.33 1.06
C ALA A 98 -0.05 -26.45 -0.03
N GLY A 99 1.23 -26.19 0.27
CA GLY A 99 2.32 -26.23 -0.70
C GLY A 99 2.42 -25.02 -1.61
N VAL A 100 1.94 -23.85 -1.16
CA VAL A 100 2.04 -22.59 -1.91
C VAL A 100 3.50 -22.26 -2.22
N LYS A 101 3.78 -21.92 -3.48
CA LYS A 101 5.16 -21.71 -3.96
C LYS A 101 5.70 -20.32 -3.63
N ARG A 102 4.83 -19.35 -3.32
CA ARG A 102 5.22 -18.00 -2.91
C ARG A 102 4.13 -17.29 -2.11
N PHE A 103 4.51 -16.71 -0.98
CA PHE A 103 3.66 -15.81 -0.20
C PHE A 103 4.13 -14.37 -0.31
N VAL A 104 3.23 -13.47 -0.68
CA VAL A 104 3.45 -12.02 -0.71
C VAL A 104 2.69 -11.41 0.46
N PRO A 105 3.34 -11.13 1.61
CA PRO A 105 2.68 -10.53 2.76
C PRO A 105 2.26 -9.08 2.45
N CYS A 106 1.32 -8.54 3.24
CA CYS A 106 0.81 -7.18 3.10
C CYS A 106 1.83 -6.15 3.55
N PHE A 107 2.75 -5.79 2.66
CA PHE A 107 3.69 -4.68 2.82
C PHE A 107 3.13 -3.45 2.12
N PHE A 108 3.30 -3.35 0.79
CA PHE A 108 2.73 -2.33 -0.10
C PHE A 108 2.77 -0.91 0.48
N ALA A 109 3.86 -0.57 1.15
CA ALA A 109 4.03 0.68 1.88
C ALA A 109 5.45 1.24 1.67
N THR A 110 5.84 2.15 2.56
CA THR A 110 7.17 2.75 2.58
C THR A 110 8.21 1.76 3.10
N VAL A 111 9.44 1.93 2.61
CA VAL A 111 10.60 1.34 3.26
C VAL A 111 10.82 2.02 4.59
N ALA A 112 11.03 1.21 5.62
CA ALA A 112 11.42 1.66 6.95
C ALA A 112 12.12 0.51 7.69
N PRO A 113 12.98 0.81 8.68
CA PRO A 113 13.50 -0.21 9.58
C PRO A 113 12.38 -1.04 10.23
N PRO A 114 12.60 -2.34 10.49
CA PRO A 114 11.58 -3.25 11.03
C PRO A 114 11.11 -2.91 12.45
N LYS A 115 11.83 -2.00 13.14
CA LYS A 115 11.54 -1.51 14.49
C LYS A 115 11.84 -0.02 14.56
N GLY A 116 11.12 0.68 15.44
CA GLY A 116 11.30 2.12 15.65
C GLY A 116 9.98 2.87 15.54
N VAL A 117 10.00 3.97 14.80
CA VAL A 117 8.95 5.01 14.82
C VAL A 117 7.66 4.64 14.10
N LEU A 118 7.68 3.61 13.24
CA LEU A 118 6.54 3.25 12.41
C LEU A 118 5.89 1.97 12.93
N THR A 119 4.85 2.11 13.74
CA THR A 119 4.15 0.99 14.40
C THR A 119 3.59 0.02 13.37
N LEU A 120 2.99 0.56 12.30
CA LEU A 120 2.42 -0.25 11.23
C LEU A 120 3.48 -1.10 10.50
N ARG A 121 4.72 -0.60 10.40
CA ARG A 121 5.83 -1.36 9.83
C ARG A 121 6.15 -2.58 10.68
N GLN A 122 6.21 -2.42 12.00
CA GLN A 122 6.51 -3.51 12.93
C GLN A 122 5.51 -4.65 12.80
N LEU A 123 4.21 -4.32 12.73
CA LEU A 123 3.15 -5.32 12.56
C LEU A 123 3.24 -6.05 11.21
N LYS A 124 3.62 -5.35 10.14
CA LYS A 124 3.80 -5.96 8.82
C LYS A 124 4.97 -6.95 8.81
N GLU A 125 6.05 -6.66 9.53
CA GLU A 125 7.23 -7.53 9.65
C GLU A 125 6.91 -8.88 10.27
N GLU A 126 5.92 -8.97 11.17
CA GLU A 126 5.55 -10.23 11.83
C GLU A 126 5.22 -11.34 10.83
N ALA A 127 4.47 -11.02 9.78
CA ALA A 127 4.11 -11.98 8.73
C ALA A 127 5.32 -12.42 7.91
N LEU A 128 6.25 -11.50 7.60
CA LEU A 128 7.48 -11.82 6.87
C LEU A 128 8.42 -12.69 7.71
N LEU A 129 8.62 -12.35 8.98
CA LEU A 129 9.43 -13.12 9.92
C LEU A 129 8.84 -14.51 10.14
N HIS A 130 7.52 -14.63 10.23
CA HIS A 130 6.85 -15.92 10.35
C HIS A 130 7.01 -16.77 9.08
N ALA A 131 6.84 -16.20 7.89
CA ALA A 131 7.08 -16.91 6.63
C ALA A 131 8.51 -17.46 6.53
N LYS A 132 9.51 -16.67 6.96
CA LYS A 132 10.91 -17.12 7.08
C LYS A 132 11.06 -18.26 8.09
N LYS A 133 10.45 -18.13 9.27
CA LYS A 133 10.49 -19.15 10.35
C LYS A 133 9.97 -20.51 9.89
N ILE A 134 8.89 -20.55 9.12
CA ILE A 134 8.27 -21.80 8.63
C ILE A 134 8.82 -22.26 7.27
N SER A 135 9.85 -21.58 6.75
CA SER A 135 10.44 -21.84 5.44
C SER A 135 9.40 -21.84 4.30
N LEU A 136 8.48 -20.88 4.33
CA LEU A 136 7.56 -20.59 3.23
C LEU A 136 8.23 -19.58 2.29
N PRO A 137 8.39 -19.88 0.98
CA PRO A 137 9.01 -18.93 0.08
C PRO A 137 8.19 -17.65 0.01
N TYR A 138 8.86 -16.50 0.00
CA TYR A 138 8.18 -15.21 0.12
C TYR A 138 8.67 -14.19 -0.91
N THR A 139 7.89 -13.12 -1.11
CA THR A 139 8.39 -11.86 -1.65
C THR A 139 7.71 -10.71 -0.93
N ALA A 140 8.45 -9.90 -0.19
CA ALA A 140 7.92 -8.68 0.41
C ALA A 140 8.07 -7.53 -0.60
N ILE A 141 7.01 -6.78 -0.84
CA ILE A 141 6.97 -5.72 -1.85
C ILE A 141 6.65 -4.41 -1.15
N ASP A 142 7.59 -3.48 -1.14
CA ASP A 142 7.35 -2.08 -0.79
C ASP A 142 7.28 -1.24 -2.07
N VAL A 143 6.41 -0.23 -2.03
CA VAL A 143 6.08 0.61 -3.19
C VAL A 143 6.29 2.09 -2.90
N GLY A 144 6.89 2.42 -1.77
CA GLY A 144 6.96 3.79 -1.29
C GLY A 144 5.59 4.30 -0.85
N TRP A 145 5.40 5.62 -0.98
CA TRP A 145 4.15 6.29 -0.68
C TRP A 145 3.32 6.57 -1.94
N TRP A 146 2.01 6.74 -1.80
CA TRP A 146 1.14 6.90 -2.97
C TRP A 146 1.06 8.35 -3.43
N TYR A 147 1.07 8.57 -4.75
CA TYR A 147 0.85 9.90 -5.32
C TYR A 147 -0.46 10.53 -4.84
N GLN A 148 -1.51 9.72 -4.79
CA GLN A 148 -2.86 10.09 -4.35
C GLN A 148 -2.93 10.56 -2.88
N LEU A 149 -1.90 10.27 -2.07
CA LEU A 149 -1.77 10.67 -0.67
C LEU A 149 -0.64 11.69 -0.46
N SER A 150 -0.12 12.31 -1.53
CA SER A 150 1.07 13.16 -1.50
C SER A 150 0.78 14.64 -1.78
N ILE A 151 -0.41 14.99 -2.29
CA ILE A 151 -0.72 16.36 -2.72
C ILE A 151 -1.54 17.13 -1.67
N PRO A 152 -1.31 18.45 -1.53
CA PRO A 152 -2.13 19.32 -0.69
C PRO A 152 -3.41 19.76 -1.43
N ARG A 153 -4.31 20.45 -0.73
CA ARG A 153 -5.45 21.14 -1.36
C ARG A 153 -5.01 22.39 -2.13
N LEU A 154 -5.69 22.66 -3.24
CA LEU A 154 -5.64 23.96 -3.94
C LEU A 154 -6.56 24.99 -3.26
N PRO A 155 -6.21 26.30 -3.24
CA PRO A 155 -7.10 27.35 -2.74
C PRO A 155 -8.49 27.35 -3.39
N SER A 156 -8.58 27.03 -4.67
CA SER A 156 -9.85 26.92 -5.40
C SER A 156 -10.72 25.73 -5.00
N GLY A 157 -10.15 24.73 -4.32
CA GLY A 157 -10.82 23.46 -4.00
C GLY A 157 -11.12 22.57 -5.22
N ARG A 158 -10.64 22.92 -6.43
CA ARG A 158 -11.03 22.21 -7.66
C ARG A 158 -10.56 20.76 -7.74
N ILE A 159 -9.62 20.35 -6.87
CA ILE A 159 -9.11 18.98 -6.77
C ILE A 159 -9.53 18.24 -5.48
N ASP A 160 -10.41 18.84 -4.67
CA ASP A 160 -10.80 18.26 -3.37
C ASP A 160 -11.50 16.90 -3.54
N SER A 161 -12.23 16.71 -4.64
CA SER A 161 -12.89 15.45 -4.97
C SER A 161 -11.90 14.30 -5.25
N ALA A 162 -10.71 14.64 -5.78
CA ALA A 162 -9.60 13.75 -6.10
C ALA A 162 -8.63 13.54 -4.92
N THR A 163 -8.73 14.36 -3.88
CA THR A 163 -7.80 14.38 -2.75
C THR A 163 -8.55 14.19 -1.43
N PRO A 164 -9.13 13.00 -1.16
CA PRO A 164 -9.90 12.77 0.06
C PRO A 164 -9.04 12.83 1.34
N LEU A 165 -7.73 12.65 1.20
CA LEU A 165 -6.74 12.69 2.27
C LEU A 165 -5.58 13.61 1.86
N PRO A 166 -5.79 14.94 1.87
CA PRO A 166 -4.77 15.88 1.44
C PRO A 166 -3.65 15.98 2.46
N VAL A 167 -2.45 16.30 1.97
CA VAL A 167 -1.32 16.64 2.83
C VAL A 167 -1.54 18.01 3.45
N ASN A 168 -1.63 18.04 4.78
CA ASN A 168 -1.96 19.26 5.53
C ASN A 168 -0.73 19.97 6.12
N PHE A 169 0.45 19.34 6.11
CA PHE A 169 1.69 19.94 6.60
C PHE A 169 2.93 19.39 5.86
N ILE A 170 4.02 20.14 5.95
CA ILE A 170 5.35 19.77 5.45
C ILE A 170 6.21 19.37 6.65
N ALA A 171 6.75 18.15 6.62
CA ALA A 171 7.60 17.62 7.67
C ALA A 171 9.01 18.24 7.62
N GLY A 172 9.49 18.77 8.75
CA GLY A 172 10.80 19.39 8.85
C GLY A 172 10.94 20.57 7.89
N ASP A 173 11.96 20.53 7.02
CA ASP A 173 12.19 21.55 6.00
C ASP A 173 11.53 21.22 4.64
N GLY A 174 10.90 20.04 4.52
CA GLY A 174 10.23 19.57 3.31
C GLY A 174 11.14 19.10 2.18
N ASN A 175 12.45 19.00 2.39
CA ASN A 175 13.42 18.68 1.34
C ASN A 175 13.89 17.22 1.35
N THR A 176 13.52 16.43 2.35
CA THR A 176 13.86 15.01 2.41
C THR A 176 13.22 14.24 1.23
N PRO A 177 14.02 13.55 0.39
CA PRO A 177 13.50 12.77 -0.72
C PRO A 177 12.78 11.53 -0.21
N THR A 178 11.68 11.15 -0.89
CA THR A 178 10.93 9.95 -0.57
C THR A 178 10.48 9.23 -1.85
N ALA A 179 10.47 7.90 -1.80
CA ALA A 179 10.00 7.06 -2.90
C ALA A 179 8.48 7.09 -3.00
N LEU A 180 7.98 7.41 -4.19
CA LEU A 180 6.57 7.61 -4.47
C LEU A 180 6.11 6.79 -5.69
N THR A 181 4.86 6.32 -5.67
CA THR A 181 4.27 5.50 -6.74
C THR A 181 2.80 5.83 -6.97
N ASP A 182 2.35 5.79 -8.23
CA ASP A 182 0.92 5.82 -8.54
C ASP A 182 0.27 4.49 -8.12
N VAL A 183 -0.89 4.53 -7.44
CA VAL A 183 -1.58 3.32 -6.98
C VAL A 183 -1.84 2.28 -8.10
N ARG A 184 -2.02 2.72 -9.36
CA ARG A 184 -2.19 1.82 -10.52
C ARG A 184 -0.91 1.02 -10.80
N ASP A 185 0.25 1.64 -10.62
CA ASP A 185 1.54 1.01 -10.86
C ASP A 185 1.91 -0.01 -9.79
N VAL A 186 1.35 0.10 -8.57
CA VAL A 186 1.47 -0.94 -7.53
C VAL A 186 1.04 -2.30 -8.07
N GLY A 187 -0.11 -2.34 -8.76
CA GLY A 187 -0.61 -3.55 -9.41
C GLY A 187 0.32 -4.04 -10.51
N ARG A 188 0.72 -3.15 -11.43
CA ARG A 188 1.58 -3.46 -12.57
C ARG A 188 2.95 -4.01 -12.15
N PHE A 189 3.58 -3.40 -11.14
CA PHE A 189 4.80 -3.92 -10.55
C PHE A 189 4.59 -5.26 -9.87
N THR A 190 3.50 -5.42 -9.10
CA THR A 190 3.23 -6.69 -8.41
C THR A 190 3.06 -7.85 -9.39
N ALA A 191 2.27 -7.66 -10.47
CA ALA A 191 2.09 -8.67 -11.50
C ALA A 191 3.43 -9.10 -12.12
N ARG A 192 4.32 -8.14 -12.37
CA ARG A 192 5.67 -8.41 -12.87
C ARG A 192 6.54 -9.14 -11.85
N ILE A 193 6.52 -8.72 -10.59
CA ILE A 193 7.31 -9.31 -9.50
C ILE A 193 6.93 -10.77 -9.26
N ILE A 194 5.64 -11.08 -9.20
CA ILE A 194 5.21 -12.47 -8.92
C ILE A 194 5.49 -13.43 -10.09
N ALA A 195 5.67 -12.91 -11.30
CA ALA A 195 6.10 -13.69 -12.45
C ALA A 195 7.62 -13.95 -12.45
N ASP A 196 8.42 -13.13 -11.76
CA ASP A 196 9.88 -13.17 -11.81
C ASP A 196 10.48 -14.09 -10.72
N PRO A 197 11.14 -15.20 -11.08
CA PRO A 197 11.78 -16.09 -10.11
C PRO A 197 12.94 -15.44 -9.34
N ARG A 198 13.56 -14.36 -9.86
CA ARG A 198 14.65 -13.63 -9.19
C ARG A 198 14.19 -12.96 -7.89
N THR A 199 12.89 -12.79 -7.70
CA THR A 199 12.29 -12.12 -6.53
C THR A 199 11.88 -13.09 -5.42
N ILE A 200 12.03 -14.41 -5.62
CA ILE A 200 11.78 -15.41 -4.58
C ILE A 200 12.76 -15.19 -3.41
N ASN A 201 12.21 -15.16 -2.20
CA ASN A 201 12.89 -14.87 -0.93
C ASN A 201 13.57 -13.50 -0.91
N LYS A 202 13.01 -12.53 -1.63
CA LYS A 202 13.51 -11.15 -1.68
C LYS A 202 12.52 -10.18 -1.05
N MET A 203 13.07 -9.08 -0.55
CA MET A 203 12.34 -7.84 -0.36
C MET A 203 12.61 -6.99 -1.59
N VAL A 204 11.59 -6.36 -2.16
CA VAL A 204 11.69 -5.60 -3.40
C VAL A 204 11.09 -4.22 -3.16
N LEU A 205 11.85 -3.18 -3.45
CA LEU A 205 11.33 -1.82 -3.51
C LEU A 205 11.09 -1.47 -4.98
N VAL A 206 9.89 -1.03 -5.32
CA VAL A 206 9.57 -0.41 -6.61
C VAL A 206 9.05 0.99 -6.39
N TYR A 207 9.34 1.90 -7.31
CA TYR A 207 8.85 3.27 -7.22
C TYR A 207 8.73 3.91 -8.60
N GLY A 208 7.85 4.90 -8.72
CA GLY A 208 7.67 5.69 -9.94
C GLY A 208 8.46 7.01 -9.94
N ALA A 209 8.67 7.60 -8.76
CA ALA A 209 9.42 8.84 -8.60
C ALA A 209 10.12 8.90 -7.24
N ILE A 210 11.19 9.69 -7.15
CA ILE A 210 11.78 10.12 -5.88
C ILE A 210 11.59 11.64 -5.81
N LEU A 211 10.77 12.11 -4.87
CA LEU A 211 10.45 13.54 -4.72
C LEU A 211 10.40 13.91 -3.23
N SER A 212 10.70 15.17 -2.91
CA SER A 212 10.43 15.76 -1.61
C SER A 212 9.04 16.40 -1.55
N GLN A 213 8.54 16.72 -0.34
CA GLN A 213 7.26 17.43 -0.20
C GLN A 213 7.29 18.78 -0.92
N ASN A 214 8.39 19.55 -0.80
CA ASN A 214 8.54 20.81 -1.52
C ASN A 214 8.51 20.64 -3.03
N GLN A 215 9.11 19.58 -3.58
CA GLN A 215 9.05 19.31 -5.02
C GLN A 215 7.62 18.99 -5.48
N VAL A 216 6.90 18.14 -4.74
CA VAL A 216 5.48 17.83 -5.01
C VAL A 216 4.64 19.11 -5.00
N PHE A 217 4.80 19.91 -3.97
CA PHE A 217 4.08 21.15 -3.73
C PHE A 217 4.35 22.19 -4.84
N ASN A 218 5.62 22.36 -5.22
CA ASN A 218 6.02 23.27 -6.30
C ASN A 218 5.51 22.81 -7.67
N MET A 219 5.51 21.50 -7.95
CA MET A 219 4.96 20.97 -9.20
C MET A 219 3.46 21.23 -9.31
N LEU A 220 2.70 20.99 -8.22
CA LEU A 220 1.28 21.29 -8.19
C LEU A 220 1.02 22.78 -8.38
N ASP A 221 1.75 23.67 -7.70
CA ASP A 221 1.59 25.12 -7.87
C ASP A 221 1.82 25.56 -9.32
N LYS A 222 2.92 25.09 -9.91
CA LYS A 222 3.28 25.42 -11.30
C LYS A 222 2.22 24.95 -12.29
N MET A 223 1.74 23.71 -12.15
CA MET A 223 0.76 23.12 -13.08
C MET A 223 -0.65 23.68 -12.85
N SER A 224 -0.97 24.05 -11.62
CA SER A 224 -2.29 24.58 -11.29
C SER A 224 -2.45 26.07 -11.58
N GLY A 225 -1.36 26.84 -11.53
CA GLY A 225 -1.39 28.30 -11.53
C GLY A 225 -1.82 28.90 -10.18
N GLU A 226 -1.90 28.08 -9.13
CA GLU A 226 -2.28 28.49 -7.78
C GLU A 226 -1.09 28.33 -6.81
N THR A 227 -1.13 29.02 -5.67
CA THR A 227 -0.13 28.86 -4.61
C THR A 227 -0.75 28.12 -3.45
N THR A 228 -0.30 26.90 -3.17
CA THR A 228 -0.83 26.12 -2.07
C THR A 228 -0.22 26.52 -0.71
N LYS A 229 -0.97 26.30 0.37
CA LYS A 229 -0.57 26.69 1.74
C LYS A 229 0.61 25.83 2.23
N ARG A 230 1.60 26.46 2.90
CA ARG A 230 2.83 25.80 3.38
C ARG A 230 2.88 25.88 4.90
N ASP A 231 2.34 24.86 5.56
CA ASP A 231 2.44 24.71 7.00
C ASP A 231 3.57 23.75 7.33
N TYR A 232 4.71 24.26 7.78
CA TYR A 232 5.85 23.42 8.18
C TYR A 232 5.68 22.98 9.63
N MET A 233 5.87 21.69 9.89
CA MET A 233 5.92 21.12 11.23
C MET A 233 7.38 20.81 11.58
N SER A 234 7.91 21.43 12.63
CA SER A 234 9.31 21.24 13.02
C SER A 234 9.58 19.81 13.48
N VAL A 235 10.84 19.39 13.41
CA VAL A 235 11.27 18.05 13.86
C VAL A 235 10.88 17.83 15.32
N GLU A 236 11.10 18.83 16.17
CA GLU A 236 10.79 18.77 17.60
C GLU A 236 9.27 18.63 17.84
N ALA A 237 8.46 19.34 17.06
CA ALA A 237 6.99 19.23 17.15
C ALA A 237 6.52 17.83 16.73
N MET A 238 7.13 17.25 15.68
CA MET A 238 6.80 15.88 15.24
C MET A 238 7.25 14.85 16.28
N GLU A 239 8.43 15.00 16.86
CA GLU A 239 8.92 14.13 17.93
C GLU A 239 8.01 14.17 19.16
N ALA A 240 7.58 15.38 19.56
CA ALA A 240 6.63 15.56 20.65
C ALA A 240 5.30 14.84 20.37
N ALA A 241 4.78 14.91 19.14
CA ALA A 241 3.55 14.24 18.72
C ALA A 241 3.65 12.70 18.71
N LEU A 242 4.87 12.14 18.74
CA LEU A 242 5.13 10.70 18.70
C LEU A 242 5.57 10.10 20.05
N THR A 243 5.54 10.88 21.13
CA THR A 243 6.01 10.46 22.47
C THR A 243 5.21 9.31 23.07
N GLU A 244 3.94 9.16 22.70
CA GLU A 244 3.15 7.97 22.98
C GLU A 244 3.09 7.11 21.71
N PRO A 245 3.52 5.85 21.68
CA PRO A 245 3.37 5.01 20.49
C PRO A 245 1.90 4.62 20.26
N LEU A 246 1.54 4.31 19.00
CA LEU A 246 0.29 3.62 18.70
C LEU A 246 0.33 2.20 19.29
N THR A 247 -0.77 1.76 19.90
CA THR A 247 -0.91 0.35 20.30
C THR A 247 -1.60 -0.44 19.20
N ALA A 248 -1.33 -1.75 19.12
CA ALA A 248 -2.01 -2.63 18.17
C ALA A 248 -3.55 -2.59 18.34
N GLY A 249 -4.03 -2.47 19.59
CA GLY A 249 -5.46 -2.30 19.88
C GLY A 249 -6.04 -1.00 19.34
N ALA A 250 -5.31 0.12 19.44
CA ALA A 250 -5.74 1.41 18.92
C ALA A 250 -5.93 1.41 17.38
N LEU A 251 -5.14 0.60 16.66
CA LEU A 251 -5.29 0.42 15.21
C LEU A 251 -6.56 -0.35 14.83
N MET A 252 -7.11 -1.16 15.75
CA MET A 252 -8.34 -1.93 15.52
C MET A 252 -9.61 -1.09 15.75
N GLU A 253 -9.56 -0.13 16.67
CA GLU A 253 -10.69 0.75 17.02
C GLU A 253 -11.01 1.78 15.92
N ASN A 254 -10.06 2.03 15.00
CA ASN A 254 -10.23 2.90 13.82
C ASN A 254 -10.83 4.28 14.19
N ALA A 255 -10.39 4.87 15.31
CA ALA A 255 -10.74 6.24 15.69
C ALA A 255 -9.98 7.27 14.84
N PHE A 256 -10.56 8.45 14.64
CA PHE A 256 -9.99 9.52 13.81
C PHE A 256 -8.58 9.92 14.28
N ASP A 257 -8.40 10.16 15.57
CA ASP A 257 -7.11 10.56 16.16
C ASP A 257 -6.01 9.52 15.93
N GLN A 258 -6.38 8.24 15.99
CA GLN A 258 -5.44 7.14 15.74
C GLN A 258 -5.05 7.05 14.26
N ARG A 259 -5.97 7.32 13.34
CA ARG A 259 -5.65 7.42 11.90
C ARG A 259 -4.68 8.56 11.64
N MET A 260 -4.89 9.73 12.26
CA MET A 260 -3.98 10.87 12.11
C MET A 260 -2.58 10.54 12.62
N LYS A 261 -2.47 9.83 13.74
CA LYS A 261 -1.20 9.38 14.29
C LYS A 261 -0.42 8.44 13.37
N ILE A 262 -1.09 7.55 12.64
CA ILE A 262 -0.45 6.72 11.60
C ILE A 262 0.20 7.61 10.54
N PHE A 263 -0.51 8.64 10.07
CA PHE A 263 0.06 9.59 9.09
C PHE A 263 1.25 10.35 9.68
N TYR A 264 1.21 10.76 10.95
CA TYR A 264 2.35 11.40 11.61
C TYR A 264 3.58 10.47 11.66
N GLU A 265 3.42 9.20 12.03
CA GLU A 265 4.53 8.22 12.02
C GLU A 265 5.14 8.09 10.62
N TYR A 266 4.30 7.99 9.58
CA TYR A 266 4.75 7.94 8.18
C TYR A 266 5.48 9.21 7.75
N TRP A 267 4.92 10.38 8.03
CA TRP A 267 5.55 11.65 7.68
C TRP A 267 6.85 11.89 8.44
N TYR A 268 6.95 11.45 9.70
CA TYR A 268 8.21 11.51 10.44
C TYR A 268 9.26 10.56 9.86
N SER A 269 8.87 9.31 9.57
CA SER A 269 9.75 8.31 8.95
C SER A 269 10.26 8.75 7.58
N MET A 270 9.38 9.26 6.71
CA MET A 270 9.77 9.68 5.36
C MET A 270 10.40 11.08 5.31
N GLY A 271 9.79 12.05 5.99
CA GLY A 271 10.10 13.47 5.84
C GLY A 271 11.17 13.99 6.79
N VAL A 272 11.38 13.33 7.94
CA VAL A 272 12.43 13.72 8.91
C VAL A 272 13.57 12.71 8.91
N ARG A 273 13.27 11.42 9.07
CA ARG A 273 14.31 10.38 9.13
C ARG A 273 14.85 9.99 7.74
N GLY A 274 14.07 10.24 6.69
CA GLY A 274 14.43 9.87 5.32
C GLY A 274 14.44 8.36 5.08
N ASP A 275 13.68 7.57 5.85
CA ASP A 275 13.75 6.10 5.79
C ASP A 275 13.34 5.53 4.42
N ASN A 276 12.43 6.20 3.70
CA ASN A 276 11.80 5.71 2.47
C ASN A 276 12.56 6.10 1.18
N THR A 277 13.81 5.67 1.06
CA THR A 277 14.66 5.94 -0.11
C THR A 277 15.26 4.66 -0.70
N PRO A 278 15.63 4.64 -2.00
CA PRO A 278 16.32 3.50 -2.60
C PRO A 278 17.61 3.13 -1.86
N GLU A 279 18.37 4.13 -1.38
CA GLU A 279 19.61 3.94 -0.64
C GLU A 279 19.37 3.21 0.70
N ASN A 280 18.36 3.64 1.44
CA ASN A 280 18.00 2.97 2.70
C ASN A 280 17.38 1.59 2.47
N ALA A 281 16.64 1.40 1.38
CA ALA A 281 16.15 0.10 0.98
C ALA A 281 17.30 -0.86 0.67
N GLU A 282 18.29 -0.43 -0.10
CA GLU A 282 19.49 -1.21 -0.41
C GLU A 282 20.24 -1.60 0.88
N PHE A 283 20.42 -0.65 1.81
CA PHE A 283 21.01 -0.93 3.12
C PHE A 283 20.24 -2.00 3.91
N LEU A 284 18.91 -1.98 3.86
CA LEU A 284 18.05 -2.97 4.51
C LEU A 284 17.98 -4.31 3.75
N GLY A 285 18.67 -4.44 2.62
CA GLY A 285 18.74 -5.68 1.83
C GLY A 285 17.62 -5.84 0.82
N TYR A 286 16.95 -4.76 0.42
CA TYR A 286 16.00 -4.77 -0.67
C TYR A 286 16.71 -4.89 -2.01
N VAL A 287 16.04 -5.56 -2.94
CA VAL A 287 16.37 -5.45 -4.36
C VAL A 287 15.62 -4.26 -4.93
N ASP A 288 16.34 -3.41 -5.66
CA ASP A 288 15.75 -2.31 -6.41
C ASP A 288 15.02 -2.86 -7.65
N GLY A 289 13.69 -2.82 -7.59
CA GLY A 289 12.82 -3.29 -8.66
C GLY A 289 12.89 -2.43 -9.92
N THR A 290 13.28 -1.15 -9.82
CA THR A 290 13.47 -0.30 -11.00
C THR A 290 14.69 -0.73 -11.82
N LYS A 291 15.73 -1.25 -11.15
CA LYS A 291 16.90 -1.88 -11.79
C LYS A 291 16.59 -3.29 -12.31
N LEU A 292 15.69 -4.04 -11.67
CA LEU A 292 15.24 -5.35 -12.16
C LEU A 292 14.40 -5.25 -13.45
N TYR A 293 13.67 -4.14 -13.61
CA TYR A 293 12.70 -3.92 -14.68
C TYR A 293 12.95 -2.57 -15.39
N PRO A 294 14.09 -2.38 -16.06
CA PRO A 294 14.46 -1.10 -16.67
C PRO A 294 13.53 -0.68 -17.83
N ASP A 295 12.78 -1.63 -18.39
CA ASP A 295 11.77 -1.40 -19.44
C ASP A 295 10.39 -1.01 -18.87
N PHE A 296 10.18 -1.11 -17.56
CA PHE A 296 8.94 -0.69 -16.93
C PHE A 296 8.83 0.83 -16.98
N LYS A 297 7.73 1.33 -17.54
CA LYS A 297 7.41 2.76 -17.57
C LYS A 297 6.36 3.07 -16.50
N PRO A 298 6.74 3.62 -15.34
CA PRO A 298 5.78 4.06 -14.35
C PRO A 298 5.06 5.33 -14.83
N THR A 299 3.88 5.55 -14.29
CA THR A 299 3.16 6.82 -14.37
C THR A 299 4.05 7.88 -13.73
N THR A 300 4.38 8.93 -14.47
CA THR A 300 5.14 10.05 -13.91
C THR A 300 4.25 10.88 -12.97
N PHE A 301 4.85 11.51 -11.96
CA PHE A 301 4.10 12.39 -11.07
C PHE A 301 3.42 13.56 -11.81
N GLU A 302 4.05 14.10 -12.86
CA GLU A 302 3.46 15.14 -13.71
C GLU A 302 2.20 14.65 -14.45
N ALA A 303 2.24 13.47 -15.06
CA ALA A 303 1.06 12.86 -15.69
C ALA A 303 -0.09 12.66 -14.69
N PHE A 304 0.23 12.19 -13.47
CA PHE A 304 -0.76 12.09 -12.39
C PHE A 304 -1.36 13.46 -12.03
N LEU A 305 -0.55 14.49 -11.83
CA LEU A 305 -1.04 15.84 -11.53
C LEU A 305 -1.94 16.38 -12.65
N LYS A 306 -1.59 16.12 -13.92
CA LYS A 306 -2.42 16.51 -15.05
C LYS A 306 -3.81 15.86 -14.98
N GLU A 307 -3.88 14.54 -14.76
CA GLU A 307 -5.16 13.84 -14.61
C GLU A 307 -6.00 14.39 -13.43
N VAL A 308 -5.35 14.70 -12.30
CA VAL A 308 -6.03 15.30 -11.13
C VAL A 308 -6.61 16.67 -11.48
N LEU A 309 -5.84 17.52 -12.17
CA LEU A 309 -6.26 18.86 -12.56
C LEU A 309 -7.36 18.86 -13.64
N ASP A 310 -7.38 17.84 -14.50
CA ASP A 310 -8.41 17.64 -15.52
C ASP A 310 -9.68 16.96 -14.97
N GLY A 311 -9.66 16.50 -13.71
CA GLY A 311 -10.78 15.80 -13.07
C GLY A 311 -10.93 14.33 -13.50
N GLU A 312 -9.88 13.74 -14.05
CA GLU A 312 -9.85 12.39 -14.61
C GLU A 312 -9.12 11.37 -13.71
N SER A 313 -8.57 11.81 -12.57
CA SER A 313 -7.76 10.96 -11.69
C SER A 313 -8.53 9.81 -11.04
N VAL A 314 -7.83 8.70 -10.81
CA VAL A 314 -8.35 7.59 -10.00
C VAL A 314 -8.60 8.04 -8.57
N LEU A 315 -9.85 7.90 -8.12
CA LEU A 315 -10.24 8.10 -6.73
C LEU A 315 -9.83 6.90 -5.89
N ILE A 316 -9.14 7.14 -4.78
CA ILE A 316 -8.89 6.13 -3.75
C ILE A 316 -9.74 6.44 -2.53
N TYR A 317 -10.18 5.41 -1.80
CA TYR A 317 -10.91 5.57 -0.55
C TYR A 317 -12.16 6.45 -0.66
N ASP A 318 -12.92 6.33 -1.75
CA ASP A 318 -14.13 7.13 -1.99
C ASP A 318 -15.15 7.01 -0.83
N SER A 319 -15.17 5.86 -0.14
CA SER A 319 -15.99 5.65 1.06
C SER A 319 -15.60 6.55 2.25
N LEU A 320 -14.33 6.98 2.36
CA LEU A 320 -13.86 7.84 3.44
C LEU A 320 -14.36 9.29 3.30
N LYS A 321 -14.88 9.71 2.13
CA LYS A 321 -15.47 11.06 1.96
C LYS A 321 -16.60 11.33 2.96
N HIS A 322 -17.35 10.29 3.35
CA HIS A 322 -18.42 10.41 4.34
C HIS A 322 -17.92 10.48 5.78
N ASP A 323 -16.79 9.84 6.08
CA ASP A 323 -16.20 9.81 7.41
C ASP A 323 -15.47 11.14 7.71
N PHE A 324 -14.70 11.66 6.76
CA PHE A 324 -14.05 12.97 6.90
C PHE A 324 -15.01 14.15 6.69
N GLY A 325 -16.08 13.99 5.91
CA GLY A 325 -17.00 15.09 5.60
C GLY A 325 -17.83 15.61 6.78
N LYS A 326 -17.95 14.84 7.87
CA LYS A 326 -18.60 15.28 9.12
C LYS A 326 -17.65 15.99 10.08
N GLU A 327 -16.39 15.55 10.15
CA GLU A 327 -15.43 16.03 11.16
C GLU A 327 -14.47 17.11 10.59
N ALA A 328 -14.17 17.09 9.29
CA ALA A 328 -13.32 18.10 8.64
C ALA A 328 -14.01 19.47 8.42
N LYS A 329 -15.28 19.60 8.80
CA LYS A 329 -15.97 20.91 8.84
C LYS A 329 -15.64 21.71 10.12
N GLU A 330 -14.97 21.10 11.09
CA GLU A 330 -14.65 21.71 12.39
C GLU A 330 -13.14 21.98 12.59
N LEU A 331 -12.32 21.86 11.53
CA LEU A 331 -10.89 22.21 11.49
C LEU A 331 -10.59 23.15 10.31
#